data_AF-A0A5E5QJI8-F1
#
_entry.id   AF-A0A5E5QJI8-F1
#
_cell.length_a   1.000
_cell.length_b   1.000
_cell.length_c   1.000
_cell.angle_alpha   90.00
_cell.angle_beta   90.00
_cell.angle_gamma   90.00
#
_symmetry.space_group_name_H-M   'P 1'
#
loop_
_entity.id
_entity.type
_entity.pdbx_description
1 polymer ?
#
loop_
_entity_poly.entity_id
_entity_poly.type
_entity_poly.pdbx_seq_one_letter_code
_entity_poly.pdbx_strand_id
1 'polypeptide(L)'
;YDAGNNLTALSHQANSNNWQQTISIHLNSNRGTENNNQNNFDTNGNLLHLDNIANLEWCYNNTLNKLTKADKPNTTQYYVYDYQGN
;
A
#
# COMPACT_ATOMS: atom_id res chain seq x y z
N TYR A 1 -13.11 0.20 -12.60
CA TYR A 1 -13.64 -0.04 -11.24
C TYR A 1 -14.38 -1.37 -11.24
N ASP A 2 -14.35 -2.10 -10.13
CA ASP A 2 -15.20 -3.28 -9.92
C ASP A 2 -16.60 -2.89 -9.39
N ALA A 3 -17.45 -3.87 -9.09
CA ALA A 3 -18.79 -3.64 -8.53
C ALA A 3 -18.78 -3.12 -7.08
N GLY A 4 -17.64 -3.21 -6.38
CA GLY A 4 -17.42 -2.67 -5.04
C GLY A 4 -16.88 -1.24 -5.04
N ASN A 5 -16.77 -0.61 -6.21
CA ASN A 5 -16.17 0.72 -6.43
C ASN A 5 -14.65 0.78 -6.16
N ASN A 6 -13.93 -0.33 -6.22
CA ASN A 6 -12.47 -0.33 -6.14
C ASN A 6 -11.87 0.01 -7.51
N LEU A 7 -10.82 0.85 -7.53
CA LEU A 7 -10.03 1.08 -8.74
C LEU A 7 -9.24 -0.19 -9.08
N THR A 8 -9.45 -0.75 -10.27
CA THR A 8 -8.85 -2.02 -10.69
C THR A 8 -7.80 -1.87 -11.79
N ALA A 9 -7.83 -0.77 -12.52
CA ALA A 9 -6.87 -0.49 -13.59
C ALA A 9 -6.73 1.02 -13.80
N LEU A 10 -5.49 1.46 -14.01
CA LEU A 10 -5.15 2.77 -14.57
C LEU A 10 -4.58 2.57 -15.97
N SER A 11 -5.06 3.36 -16.92
CA SER A 11 -4.51 3.41 -18.27
C SER A 11 -4.04 4.83 -18.56
N HIS A 12 -2.78 4.94 -18.98
CA HIS A 12 -2.17 6.18 -19.42
C HIS A 12 -1.90 6.11 -20.92
N GLN A 13 -2.32 7.16 -21.63
CA GLN A 13 -2.10 7.32 -23.05
C GLN A 13 -1.54 8.72 -23.33
N ALA A 14 -0.36 8.77 -23.95
CA ALA A 14 0.28 10.01 -24.34
C ALA A 14 1.16 9.79 -25.58
N ASN A 15 1.46 10.88 -26.30
CA ASN A 15 2.38 10.82 -27.44
C ASN A 15 3.79 10.34 -27.04
N SER A 16 4.17 10.54 -25.78
CA SER A 16 5.44 10.06 -25.24
C SER A 16 5.43 8.55 -25.05
N ASN A 17 4.46 8.01 -24.30
CA ASN A 17 4.32 6.58 -24.01
C ASN A 17 2.90 6.22 -23.56
N ASN A 18 2.55 4.95 -23.74
CA ASN A 18 1.34 4.34 -23.19
C ASN A 18 1.73 3.29 -22.14
N TRP A 19 1.02 3.27 -21.01
CA TRP A 19 1.20 2.24 -19.98
C TRP A 19 -0.11 1.90 -19.29
N GLN A 20 -0.15 0.74 -18.64
CA GLN A 20 -1.26 0.29 -17.82
C GLN A 20 -0.75 -0.23 -16.48
N GLN A 21 -1.49 0.05 -15.42
CA GLN A 21 -1.26 -0.50 -14.09
C GLN A 21 -2.54 -1.20 -13.64
N THR A 22 -2.45 -2.48 -13.32
CA THR A 22 -3.55 -3.25 -12.73
C THR A 22 -3.40 -3.26 -11.21
N ILE A 23 -4.52 -3.18 -10.50
CA ILE A 23 -4.62 -3.34 -9.06
C ILE A 23 -5.43 -4.60 -8.81
N SER A 24 -4.83 -5.58 -8.15
CA SER A 24 -5.49 -6.83 -7.79
C SER A 24 -6.27 -6.65 -6.50
N ILE A 25 -7.59 -6.84 -6.55
CA ILE A 25 -8.47 -6.76 -5.38
C ILE A 25 -8.70 -8.17 -4.83
N HIS A 26 -8.57 -8.33 -3.52
CA HIS A 26 -8.81 -9.62 -2.86
C HIS A 26 -10.29 -10.00 -2.92
N LEU A 27 -10.60 -11.28 -3.20
CA LEU A 27 -11.96 -11.78 -3.49
C LEU A 27 -13.04 -11.42 -2.43
N ASN A 28 -12.66 -11.29 -1.16
CA ASN A 28 -13.60 -11.10 -0.04
C ASN A 28 -13.35 -9.81 0.76
N SER A 29 -12.70 -8.80 0.17
CA SER A 29 -12.46 -7.52 0.83
C SER A 29 -12.19 -6.39 -0.18
N ASN A 30 -12.12 -5.15 0.28
CA ASN A 30 -11.66 -4.02 -0.54
C ASN A 30 -10.14 -3.81 -0.48
N ARG A 31 -9.38 -4.78 0.03
CA ARG A 31 -7.92 -4.71 0.07
C ARG A 31 -7.37 -5.05 -1.32
N GLY A 32 -6.48 -4.21 -1.82
CA GLY A 32 -5.85 -4.44 -3.11
C GLY A 32 -4.51 -3.73 -3.25
N THR A 33 -3.66 -4.35 -4.05
CA THR A 33 -2.27 -3.96 -4.31
C THR A 33 -1.89 -4.38 -5.73
N GLU A 34 -0.76 -3.92 -6.23
CA GLU A 34 -0.26 -4.24 -7.57
C GLU A 34 0.06 -5.74 -7.71
N ASN A 35 0.46 -6.38 -6.60
CA ASN A 35 0.61 -7.83 -6.50
C ASN A 35 -0.53 -8.40 -5.61
N ASN A 36 -1.15 -9.51 -6.00
CA ASN A 36 -2.31 -10.10 -5.31
C ASN A 36 -1.91 -10.94 -4.08
N ASN A 37 -0.95 -10.47 -3.29
CA ASN A 37 -0.40 -11.25 -2.19
C ASN A 37 -1.25 -11.07 -0.92
N GLN A 38 -1.78 -12.19 -0.40
CA GLN A 38 -2.59 -12.20 0.83
C GLN A 38 -1.84 -11.66 2.05
N ASN A 39 -0.50 -11.74 2.06
CA ASN A 39 0.34 -11.30 3.17
C ASN A 39 0.70 -9.80 3.12
N ASN A 40 0.11 -9.04 2.20
CA ASN A 40 0.36 -7.60 2.11
C ASN A 40 -0.26 -6.80 3.24
N PHE A 41 -1.17 -7.38 4.02
CA PHE A 41 -1.87 -6.68 5.08
C PHE A 41 -1.79 -7.44 6.40
N ASP A 42 -1.74 -6.71 7.51
CA ASP A 42 -1.90 -7.30 8.83
C ASP A 42 -3.37 -7.70 9.11
N THR A 43 -3.61 -8.24 10.32
CA THR A 43 -4.95 -8.65 10.76
C THR A 43 -5.93 -7.49 10.86
N ASN A 44 -5.44 -6.28 11.17
CA ASN A 44 -6.27 -5.07 11.26
C ASN A 44 -6.55 -4.45 9.88
N GLY A 45 -5.80 -4.85 8.86
CA GLY A 45 -5.94 -4.36 7.49
C GLY A 45 -5.02 -3.23 7.09
N ASN A 46 -3.96 -3.01 7.86
CA ASN A 46 -2.92 -2.08 7.49
C ASN A 46 -1.96 -2.73 6.49
N LEU A 47 -1.51 -1.96 5.50
CA LEU A 47 -0.56 -2.44 4.49
C LEU A 47 0.83 -2.65 5.10
N LEU A 48 1.46 -3.79 4.87
CA LEU A 48 2.79 -4.15 5.39
C LEU A 48 3.92 -3.85 4.41
N HIS A 49 3.62 -3.87 3.11
CA HIS A 49 4.63 -3.71 2.05
C HIS A 49 4.11 -2.83 0.92
N LEU A 50 4.87 -1.78 0.60
CA LEU A 50 4.74 -1.04 -0.65
C LEU A 50 5.70 -1.64 -1.67
N ASP A 51 5.16 -2.26 -2.72
CA ASP A 51 5.96 -3.03 -3.67
C ASP A 51 7.13 -2.22 -4.24
N ASN A 52 8.35 -2.76 -4.14
CA ASN A 52 9.61 -2.11 -4.51
C ASN A 52 9.92 -0.75 -3.86
N ILE A 53 9.16 -0.32 -2.85
CA ILE A 53 9.31 1.00 -2.21
C ILE A 53 9.75 0.86 -0.75
N ALA A 54 8.97 0.16 0.07
CA ALA A 54 9.24 0.11 1.51
C ALA A 54 8.45 -0.98 2.27
N ASN A 55 8.98 -1.36 3.42
CA ASN A 55 8.26 -2.10 4.46
C ASN A 55 7.66 -1.12 5.48
N LEU A 56 6.46 -1.43 5.95
CA LEU A 56 5.66 -0.61 6.87
C LEU A 56 5.43 -1.38 8.18
N GLU A 57 5.65 -0.70 9.31
CA GLU A 57 5.34 -1.21 10.64
C GLU A 57 4.31 -0.29 11.31
N TRP A 58 3.35 -0.88 12.02
CA TRP A 58 2.21 -0.17 12.60
C TRP A 58 2.21 -0.26 14.12
N CYS A 59 1.74 0.80 14.77
CA CYS A 59 1.43 0.78 16.19
C CYS A 59 0.12 0.01 16.44
N TYR A 60 -0.12 -0.37 17.70
CA TYR A 60 -1.34 -1.09 18.10
C TYR A 60 -2.64 -0.31 17.78
N ASN A 61 -2.58 1.02 17.78
CA ASN A 61 -3.69 1.91 17.42
C ASN A 61 -3.81 2.17 15.91
N ASN A 62 -3.14 1.38 15.06
CA ASN A 62 -3.16 1.47 13.59
C ASN A 62 -2.56 2.76 12.99
N THR A 63 -1.74 3.49 13.74
CA THR A 63 -0.92 4.57 13.17
C THR A 63 0.40 4.01 12.63
N LEU A 64 0.91 4.56 11.53
CA LEU A 64 2.16 4.09 10.92
C LEU A 64 3.33 4.41 11.85
N ASN A 65 4.00 3.41 12.41
CA ASN A 65 5.13 3.62 13.31
C ASN A 65 6.42 3.95 12.54
N LYS A 66 6.68 3.15 11.50
CA LYS A 66 7.98 3.13 10.84
C LYS A 66 7.84 2.71 9.38
N LEU A 67 8.67 3.31 8.55
CA LEU A 67 8.87 2.95 7.15
C LEU A 67 10.36 2.66 6.91
N THR A 68 10.66 1.49 6.34
CA THR A 68 12.04 1.12 5.93
C THR A 68 12.11 0.99 4.43
N LYS A 69 12.95 1.80 3.76
CA LYS A 69 13.09 1.77 2.30
C LYS A 69 13.64 0.42 1.82
N ALA A 70 12.99 -0.16 0.81
CA ALA A 70 13.38 -1.46 0.26
C ALA A 70 14.73 -1.40 -0.48
N ASP A 71 14.96 -0.32 -1.23
CA ASP A 71 16.18 -0.08 -2.01
C ASP A 71 17.34 0.46 -1.16
N LYS A 72 17.04 1.01 0.02
CA LYS A 72 17.99 1.63 0.94
C LYS A 72 17.66 1.21 2.38
N PRO A 73 17.97 -0.02 2.78
CA PRO A 73 17.55 -0.58 4.07
C PRO A 73 18.01 0.23 5.29
N ASN A 74 19.09 1.01 5.16
CA ASN A 74 19.58 1.91 6.23
C ASN A 74 18.81 3.24 6.30
N THR A 75 17.85 3.46 5.41
CA THR A 75 16.97 4.63 5.40
C THR A 75 15.64 4.24 6.04
N THR A 76 15.55 4.49 7.34
CA THR A 76 14.35 4.31 8.14
C THR A 76 13.76 5.65 8.51
N GLN A 77 12.45 5.78 8.39
CA GLN A 77 11.67 6.92 8.87
C GLN A 77 10.77 6.45 10.01
N TYR A 78 10.68 7.26 11.06
CA TYR A 78 9.80 7.03 12.20
C TYR A 78 8.76 8.14 12.26
N TYR A 79 7.55 7.80 12.67
CA TYR A 79 6.45 8.74 12.83
C TYR A 79 5.92 8.66 14.24
N VAL A 80 5.67 9.82 14.84
CA VAL A 80 5.15 9.98 16.19
C VAL A 80 3.94 10.86 16.08
N TYR A 81 2.87 10.48 16.77
CA TYR A 81 1.58 11.14 16.71
C TYR A 81 1.23 11.73 18.07
N ASP A 82 0.53 12.85 18.05
CA ASP A 82 -0.11 13.38 19.26
C ASP A 82 -1.34 12.53 19.68
N TYR A 83 -1.99 12.92 20.78
CA TYR A 83 -3.16 12.20 21.30
C TYR A 83 -4.39 12.27 20.39
N GLN A 84 -4.41 13.18 19.41
CA GLN A 84 -5.45 13.30 18.39
C GLN A 84 -5.10 12.50 17.13
N GLY A 85 -3.90 11.94 17.05
CA GLY A 85 -3.42 11.16 15.92
C GLY A 85 -2.77 12.00 14.82
N ASN A 86 -2.32 13.23 15.10
CA ASN A 86 -1.62 14.09 14.13
C ASN A 86 -0.10 13.89 14.17
#